data_AF-A0A7X9CB22-F1
#
_entry.id   AF-A0A7X9CB22-F1
#
_cell.length_a   1.000
_cell.length_b   1.000
_cell.length_c   1.000
_cell.angle_alpha   90.00
_cell.angle_beta   90.00
_cell.angle_gamma   90.00
#
_symmetry.space_group_name_H-M   'P 1'
#
loop_
_entity.id
_entity.type
_entity.pdbx_description
1 polymer ?
#
loop_
_entity_poly.entity_id
_entity_poly.type
_entity_poly.pdbx_seq_one_letter_code
_entity_poly.pdbx_strand_id
1 'polypeptide(L)'
;MAGTMLEPRAPKSGAALNAAKWALPLLAAGARWLSSHPEVWEGVKEQAAKLQKASIDKPDGVLATVTVLREQVDYLAQSADDADEERRAKAWAKRLDSCEMAAHLLTAPGATRKDRRTLKKRVEELRSEIFAAYIDEMGEDAERSEGVSTDE
;
A
#
# COMPACT_ATOMS: atom_id res chain seq x y z
N MET A 1 -11.79 19.96 -48.94
CA MET A 1 -12.29 19.71 -47.58
C MET A 1 -11.78 18.35 -47.12
N ALA A 2 -10.62 18.28 -46.46
CA ALA A 2 -10.08 17.03 -45.94
C ALA A 2 -10.12 17.11 -44.42
N GLY A 3 -11.00 16.31 -43.81
CA GLY A 3 -11.19 16.26 -42.36
C GLY A 3 -9.97 15.67 -41.67
N THR A 4 -9.47 16.37 -40.66
CA THR A 4 -8.40 15.90 -39.80
C THR A 4 -8.97 14.83 -38.87
N MET A 5 -8.53 13.58 -39.05
CA MET A 5 -8.82 12.46 -38.15
C MET A 5 -8.07 12.71 -36.84
N LEU A 6 -8.80 12.86 -35.73
CA LEU A 6 -8.23 12.90 -34.39
C LEU A 6 -7.88 11.46 -33.98
N GLU A 7 -6.61 11.08 -34.06
CA GLU A 7 -6.12 9.85 -33.45
C GLU A 7 -6.22 9.94 -31.92
N PRO A 8 -6.74 8.90 -31.23
CA PRO A 8 -6.77 8.85 -29.78
C PRO A 8 -5.34 8.74 -29.24
N ARG A 9 -4.92 9.80 -28.54
CA ARG A 9 -3.62 9.91 -27.88
C ARG A 9 -3.47 8.80 -26.84
N ALA A 10 -2.62 7.82 -27.13
CA ALA A 10 -2.28 6.73 -26.22
C ALA A 10 -1.78 7.27 -24.86
N PRO A 11 -2.18 6.66 -23.73
CA PRO A 11 -1.69 7.07 -22.42
C PRO A 11 -0.19 6.81 -22.28
N LYS A 12 0.53 7.79 -21.74
CA LYS A 12 1.98 7.74 -21.53
C LYS A 12 2.33 6.58 -20.57
N SER A 13 2.97 5.56 -21.11
CA SER A 13 3.45 4.32 -20.47
C SER A 13 4.46 4.49 -19.33
N GLY A 14 4.87 5.72 -18.98
CA GLY A 14 5.85 5.99 -17.92
C GLY A 14 5.30 6.08 -16.49
N ALA A 15 4.00 6.32 -16.31
CA ALA A 15 3.41 6.48 -14.98
C ALA A 15 3.20 5.15 -14.25
N ALA A 16 2.81 4.10 -14.98
CA ALA A 16 2.56 2.77 -14.44
C ALA A 16 3.84 2.07 -13.95
N LEU A 17 4.97 2.29 -14.62
CA LEU A 17 6.24 1.60 -14.32
C LEU A 17 6.91 2.07 -13.02
N ASN A 18 6.73 3.33 -12.60
CA ASN A 18 7.27 3.79 -11.31
C ASN A 18 6.39 3.38 -10.12
N ALA A 19 5.10 3.12 -10.35
CA ALA A 19 4.17 2.72 -9.29
C ALA A 19 4.43 1.30 -8.76
N ALA A 20 5.24 0.47 -9.43
CA ALA A 20 5.55 -0.90 -8.99
C ALA A 20 6.94 -1.05 -8.34
N LYS A 21 7.80 -0.02 -8.35
CA LYS A 21 9.17 -0.11 -7.82
C LYS A 21 9.27 -0.29 -6.32
N TRP A 22 8.26 0.16 -5.57
CA TRP A 22 8.21 -0.01 -4.12
C TRP A 22 7.82 -1.43 -3.69
N ALA A 23 7.11 -2.18 -4.55
CA ALA A 23 6.66 -3.54 -4.26
C ALA A 23 7.76 -4.60 -4.53
N LEU A 24 8.67 -4.35 -5.48
CA LEU A 24 9.77 -5.25 -5.83
C LEU A 24 10.68 -5.66 -4.65
N PRO A 25 11.20 -4.72 -3.82
CA PRO A 25 12.02 -5.10 -2.68
C PRO A 25 11.23 -5.82 -1.58
N LEU A 26 9.92 -5.55 -1.46
CA LEU A 26 9.04 -6.19 -0.48
C LEU A 26 8.71 -7.64 -0.85
N LEU A 27 8.50 -7.89 -2.15
CA LEU A 27 8.35 -9.24 -2.68
C LEU A 27 9.61 -10.08 -2.53
N ALA A 28 10.80 -9.47 -2.57
CA ALA A 28 12.06 -10.18 -2.34
C ALA A 28 12.24 -10.59 -0.87
N ALA A 29 11.76 -9.77 0.08
CA ALA A 29 11.79 -10.08 1.51
C ALA A 29 10.86 -11.27 1.85
N GLY A 30 9.66 -11.30 1.27
CA GLY A 30 8.70 -12.41 1.42
C GLY A 30 8.89 -13.58 0.45
N ALA A 31 9.85 -13.50 -0.50
CA ALA A 31 9.93 -14.42 -1.65
C ALA A 31 10.05 -15.90 -1.26
N ARG A 32 10.73 -16.19 -0.14
CA ARG A 32 11.00 -17.56 0.31
C ARG A 32 9.76 -18.25 0.89
N TRP A 33 8.85 -17.50 1.49
CA TRP A 33 7.60 -18.02 2.05
C TRP A 33 6.44 -17.91 1.05
N LEU A 34 6.35 -16.81 0.28
CA LEU A 34 5.35 -16.61 -0.78
C LEU A 34 5.42 -17.69 -1.87
N SER A 35 6.60 -18.28 -2.10
CA SER A 35 6.74 -19.41 -3.03
C SER A 35 6.16 -20.71 -2.50
N SER A 36 6.03 -20.84 -1.17
CA SER A 36 5.52 -22.02 -0.49
C SER A 36 4.00 -21.97 -0.26
N HIS A 37 3.41 -20.76 -0.22
CA HIS A 37 2.00 -20.52 0.10
C HIS A 37 1.29 -19.71 -1.02
N PRO A 38 1.02 -20.33 -2.18
CA PRO A 38 0.45 -19.65 -3.34
C PRO A 38 -0.98 -19.13 -3.13
N GLU A 39 -1.73 -19.67 -2.17
CA GLU A 39 -3.08 -19.24 -1.80
C GLU A 39 -3.10 -17.82 -1.20
N VAL A 40 -2.02 -17.43 -0.51
CA VAL A 40 -1.91 -16.09 0.07
C VAL A 40 -1.55 -15.03 -0.97
N TRP A 41 -1.00 -15.47 -2.11
CA TRP A 41 -0.57 -14.61 -3.21
C TRP A 41 -1.72 -13.78 -3.80
N GLU A 42 -2.93 -14.32 -3.82
CA GLU A 42 -4.09 -13.61 -4.35
C GLU A 42 -4.50 -12.43 -3.48
N GLY A 43 -4.48 -12.58 -2.15
CA GLY A 43 -4.73 -11.48 -1.21
C GLY A 43 -3.68 -10.38 -1.32
N VAL A 44 -2.40 -10.75 -1.38
CA VAL A 44 -1.28 -9.81 -1.56
C VAL A 44 -1.39 -9.05 -2.88
N LYS A 45 -1.69 -9.75 -3.99
CA LYS A 45 -1.91 -9.11 -5.30
C LYS A 45 -3.08 -8.15 -5.28
N GLU A 46 -4.20 -8.53 -4.66
CA GLU A 46 -5.38 -7.67 -4.59
C GLU A 46 -5.05 -6.36 -3.87
N GLN A 47 -4.38 -6.44 -2.73
CA GLN A 47 -3.94 -5.28 -1.95
C GLN A 47 -2.90 -4.44 -2.70
N ALA A 48 -1.92 -5.08 -3.37
CA ALA A 48 -0.98 -4.39 -4.24
C ALA A 48 -1.70 -3.66 -5.39
N ALA A 49 -2.71 -4.28 -6.00
CA ALA A 49 -3.48 -3.68 -7.09
C ALA A 49 -4.32 -2.50 -6.60
N LYS A 50 -4.92 -2.57 -5.39
CA LYS A 50 -5.60 -1.43 -4.74
C LYS A 50 -4.63 -0.26 -4.56
N LEU A 51 -3.44 -0.52 -4.03
CA LEU A 51 -2.39 0.49 -3.83
C LEU A 51 -1.82 1.06 -5.15
N GLN A 52 -1.76 0.27 -6.22
CA GLN A 52 -1.31 0.72 -7.55
C GLN A 52 -2.34 1.60 -8.25
N LYS A 53 -3.64 1.31 -8.08
CA LYS A 53 -4.73 2.13 -8.65
C LYS A 53 -4.77 3.53 -8.02
N ALA A 54 -4.36 3.66 -6.77
CA ALA A 54 -4.32 4.95 -6.06
C ALA A 54 -3.09 5.79 -6.47
N SER A 55 -3.30 6.85 -7.26
CA SER A 55 -2.24 7.79 -7.64
C SER A 55 -1.98 8.84 -6.55
N ILE A 56 -0.95 8.63 -5.75
CA ILE A 56 -0.50 9.55 -4.70
C ILE A 56 0.12 10.88 -5.20
N ASP A 57 0.01 11.18 -6.51
CA ASP A 57 0.47 12.44 -7.07
C ASP A 57 -0.49 13.61 -6.75
N LYS A 58 -1.72 13.30 -6.35
CA LYS A 58 -2.76 14.27 -5.96
C LYS A 58 -3.28 13.95 -4.55
N PRO A 59 -3.79 14.97 -3.82
CA PRO A 59 -4.38 14.76 -2.50
C PRO A 59 -5.44 13.65 -2.45
N ASP A 60 -6.35 13.59 -3.43
CA ASP A 60 -7.40 12.57 -3.47
C ASP A 60 -6.84 11.14 -3.57
N GLY A 61 -5.76 10.94 -4.32
CA GLY A 61 -5.13 9.62 -4.40
C GLY A 61 -4.28 9.28 -3.17
N VAL A 62 -3.82 10.29 -2.42
CA VAL A 62 -3.28 10.09 -1.07
C VAL A 62 -4.39 9.61 -0.13
N LEU A 63 -5.56 10.26 -0.13
CA LEU A 63 -6.70 9.84 0.70
C LEU A 63 -7.10 8.38 0.40
N ALA A 64 -7.24 8.03 -0.89
CA ALA A 64 -7.53 6.66 -1.30
C ALA A 64 -6.45 5.66 -0.85
N THR A 65 -5.17 6.05 -0.90
CA THR A 65 -4.07 5.21 -0.41
C THR A 65 -4.14 5.02 1.10
N VAL A 66 -4.42 6.08 1.86
CA VAL A 66 -4.55 6.03 3.32
C VAL A 66 -5.69 5.10 3.73
N THR A 67 -6.82 5.11 3.02
CA THR A 67 -7.92 4.16 3.27
C THR A 67 -7.47 2.71 3.17
N VAL A 68 -6.76 2.35 2.08
CA VAL A 68 -6.24 0.97 1.90
C VAL A 68 -5.21 0.61 2.97
N LEU A 69 -4.34 1.54 3.35
CA LEU A 69 -3.35 1.30 4.41
C LEU A 69 -3.98 1.15 5.79
N ARG A 70 -5.13 1.80 6.05
CA ARG A 70 -5.89 1.59 7.29
C ARG A 70 -6.44 0.17 7.38
N GLU A 71 -7.00 -0.36 6.29
CA GLU A 71 -7.44 -1.77 6.26
C GLU A 71 -6.31 -2.72 6.63
N GLN A 72 -5.09 -2.48 6.13
CA GLN A 72 -3.91 -3.30 6.45
C GLN A 72 -3.46 -3.12 7.90
N VAL A 73 -3.46 -1.89 8.43
CA VAL A 73 -3.13 -1.63 9.84
C VAL A 73 -4.17 -2.24 10.78
N ASP A 74 -5.46 -2.22 10.42
CA ASP A 74 -6.52 -2.81 11.22
C ASP A 74 -6.38 -4.34 11.27
N TYR A 75 -6.00 -4.98 10.16
CA TYR A 75 -5.66 -6.40 10.14
C TYR A 75 -4.46 -6.69 11.06
N LEU A 76 -3.34 -5.97 10.89
CA LEU A 76 -2.13 -6.12 11.70
C LEU A 76 -2.39 -5.90 13.20
N ALA A 77 -3.30 -4.98 13.55
CA ALA A 77 -3.67 -4.75 14.94
C ALA A 77 -4.51 -5.89 15.52
N GLN A 78 -5.32 -6.56 14.70
CA GLN A 78 -6.15 -7.69 15.11
C GLN A 78 -5.37 -8.99 15.22
N SER A 79 -4.34 -9.15 14.39
CA SER A 79 -3.50 -10.35 14.36
C SER A 79 -2.33 -10.30 15.34
N ALA A 80 -1.91 -9.09 15.75
CA ALA A 80 -0.81 -8.85 16.68
C ALA A 80 -0.84 -9.80 17.89
N ASP A 81 0.22 -10.57 18.06
CA ASP A 81 0.35 -11.51 19.17
C ASP A 81 1.34 -11.05 20.25
N ASP A 82 2.08 -9.97 19.98
CA ASP A 82 2.95 -9.31 20.92
C ASP A 82 2.70 -7.78 21.09
N ALA A 83 3.30 -7.23 22.15
CA ALA A 83 3.16 -5.81 22.49
C ALA A 83 3.93 -4.87 21.54
N ASP A 84 4.92 -5.38 20.81
CA ASP A 84 5.69 -4.60 19.84
C ASP A 84 4.86 -4.39 18.58
N GLU A 85 4.18 -5.43 18.09
CA GLU A 85 3.24 -5.41 16.97
C GLU A 85 2.07 -4.47 17.21
N GLU A 86 1.40 -4.63 18.35
CA GLU A 86 0.28 -3.75 18.71
C GLU A 86 0.72 -2.28 18.75
N ARG A 87 1.93 -2.02 19.26
CA ARG A 87 2.53 -0.68 19.26
C ARG A 87 2.84 -0.18 17.85
N ARG A 88 3.40 -1.02 16.97
CA ARG A 88 3.69 -0.66 15.57
C ARG A 88 2.40 -0.30 14.84
N ALA A 89 1.36 -1.12 14.94
CA ALA A 89 0.05 -0.86 14.34
C ALA A 89 -0.55 0.47 14.83
N LYS A 90 -0.56 0.71 16.15
CA LYS A 90 -1.01 1.99 16.74
C LYS A 90 -0.18 3.18 16.25
N ALA A 91 1.12 3.03 16.08
CA ALA A 91 2.00 4.09 15.57
C ALA A 91 1.71 4.41 14.10
N TRP A 92 1.50 3.38 13.27
CA TRP A 92 1.12 3.56 11.87
C TRP A 92 -0.24 4.22 11.73
N ALA A 93 -1.24 3.82 12.51
CA ALA A 93 -2.57 4.46 12.51
C ALA A 93 -2.46 5.98 12.72
N LYS A 94 -1.72 6.42 13.75
CA LYS A 94 -1.51 7.87 14.03
C LYS A 94 -0.79 8.60 12.90
N ARG A 95 0.19 7.95 12.26
CA ARG A 95 0.91 8.51 11.10
C ARG A 95 -0.02 8.63 9.88
N LEU A 96 -0.92 7.68 9.68
CA LEU A 96 -1.94 7.71 8.63
C LEU A 96 -2.97 8.83 8.86
N ASP A 97 -3.46 9.01 10.09
CA ASP A 97 -4.36 10.12 10.45
C ASP A 97 -3.73 11.48 10.14
N SER A 98 -2.44 11.63 10.49
CA SER A 98 -1.67 12.84 10.19
C SER A 98 -1.55 13.10 8.68
N CYS A 99 -1.40 12.04 7.88
CA CYS A 99 -1.33 12.14 6.42
C CYS A 99 -2.70 12.47 5.80
N GLU A 100 -3.79 11.91 6.32
CA GLU A 100 -5.15 12.23 5.89
C GLU A 100 -5.50 13.70 6.14
N MET A 101 -5.27 14.19 7.36
CA MET A 101 -5.48 15.60 7.68
C MET A 101 -4.67 16.52 6.75
N ALA A 102 -3.40 16.19 6.52
CA ALA A 102 -2.56 16.94 5.60
C ALA A 102 -3.08 16.89 4.15
N ALA A 103 -3.58 15.74 3.70
CA ALA A 103 -4.18 15.60 2.37
C ALA A 103 -5.40 16.51 2.22
N HIS A 104 -6.30 16.52 3.21
CA HIS A 104 -7.45 17.43 3.21
C HIS A 104 -7.03 18.90 3.14
N LEU A 105 -6.05 19.33 3.95
CA LEU A 105 -5.54 20.71 3.89
C LEU A 105 -4.96 21.07 2.51
N LEU A 106 -4.33 20.11 1.83
CA LEU A 106 -3.72 20.33 0.52
C LEU A 106 -4.71 20.34 -0.66
N THR A 107 -6.00 20.07 -0.40
CA THR A 107 -7.08 20.33 -1.38
C THR A 107 -7.41 21.81 -1.50
N ALA A 108 -7.08 22.62 -0.49
CA ALA A 108 -7.38 24.04 -0.48
C ALA A 108 -6.49 24.85 -1.46
N PRO A 109 -6.99 25.98 -1.98
CA PRO A 109 -6.17 26.91 -2.76
C PRO A 109 -4.95 27.39 -1.97
N GLY A 110 -3.81 27.56 -2.66
CA GLY A 110 -2.55 28.03 -2.05
C GLY A 110 -1.58 26.93 -1.61
N ALA A 111 -2.00 25.67 -1.60
CA ALA A 111 -1.11 24.54 -1.33
C ALA A 111 0.08 24.48 -2.30
N THR A 112 1.30 24.43 -1.78
CA THR A 112 2.50 24.46 -2.63
C THR A 112 2.82 23.07 -3.21
N ARG A 113 3.59 23.06 -4.29
CA ARG A 113 4.14 21.82 -4.85
C ARG A 113 5.09 21.11 -3.88
N LYS A 114 5.76 21.86 -3.00
CA LYS A 114 6.68 21.31 -1.98
C LYS A 114 5.91 20.54 -0.92
N ASP A 115 4.76 21.06 -0.48
CA ASP A 115 3.92 20.41 0.53
C ASP A 115 3.33 19.10 0.00
N ARG A 116 2.79 19.14 -1.23
CA ARG A 116 2.31 17.92 -1.91
C ARG A 116 3.40 16.86 -2.05
N ARG A 117 4.63 17.26 -2.40
CA ARG A 117 5.78 16.33 -2.51
C ARG A 117 6.17 15.75 -1.15
N THR A 118 6.11 16.56 -0.09
CA THR A 118 6.44 16.13 1.27
C THR A 118 5.43 15.10 1.78
N LEU A 119 4.14 15.37 1.58
CA LEU A 119 3.08 14.41 1.91
C LEU A 119 3.23 13.11 1.12
N LYS A 120 3.46 13.21 -0.20
CA LYS A 120 3.68 12.04 -1.06
C LYS A 120 4.79 11.13 -0.50
N LYS A 121 5.95 11.68 -0.16
CA LYS A 121 7.08 10.89 0.39
C LYS A 121 6.71 10.16 1.68
N ARG A 122 6.06 10.85 2.62
CA ARG A 122 5.62 10.25 3.90
C ARG A 122 4.66 9.07 3.68
N VAL A 123 3.76 9.21 2.71
CA VAL A 123 2.80 8.16 2.36
C VAL A 123 3.50 7.01 1.62
N GLU A 124 4.50 7.28 0.77
CA GLU A 124 5.32 6.23 0.12
C GLU A 124 6.12 5.41 1.14
N GLU A 125 6.70 6.07 2.14
CA GLU A 125 7.40 5.43 3.26
C GLU A 125 6.43 4.54 4.06
N LEU A 126 5.30 5.10 4.51
CA LEU A 126 4.27 4.36 5.24
C LEU A 126 3.73 3.17 4.45
N ARG A 127 3.44 3.37 3.16
CA ARG A 127 2.98 2.29 2.28
C ARG A 127 3.99 1.15 2.23
N SER A 128 5.28 1.47 2.20
CA SER A 128 6.31 0.45 2.12
C SER A 128 6.46 -0.31 3.44
N GLU A 129 6.46 0.42 4.57
CA GLU A 129 6.53 -0.17 5.92
C GLU A 129 5.33 -1.09 6.20
N ILE A 130 4.11 -0.58 6.03
CA ILE A 130 2.88 -1.29 6.38
C ILE A 130 2.67 -2.50 5.48
N PHE A 131 2.90 -2.35 4.17
CA PHE A 131 2.70 -3.45 3.24
C PHE A 131 3.74 -4.57 3.42
N ALA A 132 4.97 -4.24 3.86
CA ALA A 132 5.96 -5.24 4.25
C ALA A 132 5.44 -6.08 5.42
N ALA A 133 5.05 -5.42 6.51
CA ALA A 133 4.54 -6.08 7.70
C ALA A 133 3.27 -6.89 7.40
N TYR A 134 2.38 -6.38 6.55
CA TYR A 134 1.20 -7.12 6.10
C TYR A 134 1.56 -8.42 5.37
N ILE A 135 2.59 -8.40 4.50
CA ILE A 135 3.05 -9.62 3.82
C ILE A 135 3.65 -10.61 4.82
N ASP A 136 4.47 -10.13 5.75
CA ASP A 136 5.12 -10.97 6.76
C ASP A 136 4.06 -11.62 7.68
N GLU A 137 3.05 -10.87 8.12
CA GLU A 137 1.96 -11.36 8.97
C GLU A 137 1.10 -12.44 8.29
N MET A 138 0.66 -12.15 7.06
CA MET A 138 -0.03 -13.14 6.21
C MET A 138 0.83 -14.39 5.99
N GLY A 139 2.15 -14.19 6.07
CA GLY A 139 3.20 -15.18 6.17
C GLY A 139 2.99 -16.19 7.26
N GLU A 140 3.11 -15.65 8.46
CA GLU A 140 3.06 -16.37 9.73
C GLU A 140 1.69 -17.04 9.93
N ASP A 141 0.59 -16.39 9.53
CA ASP A 141 -0.76 -16.95 9.62
C ASP A 141 -0.94 -18.23 8.79
N ALA A 142 -0.34 -18.29 7.60
CA ALA A 142 -0.43 -19.49 6.75
C ALA A 142 0.38 -20.66 7.34
N GLU A 143 1.61 -20.38 7.82
CA GLU A 143 2.43 -21.40 8.48
C GLU A 143 1.75 -21.93 9.75
N ARG A 144 1.11 -21.03 10.53
CA ARG A 144 0.34 -21.39 11.73
C ARG A 144 -0.86 -22.27 11.40
N SER A 145 -1.54 -21.99 10.28
CA SER A 145 -2.70 -22.76 9.82
C SER A 145 -2.32 -24.18 9.36
N GLU A 146 -1.17 -24.34 8.68
CA GLU A 146 -0.65 -25.66 8.29
C GLU A 146 -0.17 -26.46 9.51
N GLY A 147 0.52 -25.83 10.45
CA GLY A 147 1.03 -26.49 11.67
C GLY A 147 -0.06 -27.08 12.58
N VAL A 148 -1.26 -26.46 12.61
CA VAL A 148 -2.41 -26.93 13.41
C VAL A 148 -3.05 -28.21 12.85
N SER A 149 -2.79 -28.57 11.59
CA SER A 149 -3.45 -29.72 10.94
C SER A 149 -2.70 -31.06 11.04
N THR A 150 -1.64 -31.15 11.85
CA THR A 150 -0.80 -32.37 11.96
C THR A 150 -0.99 -33.16 13.28
N ASP A 151 -1.94 -32.77 14.13
CA ASP A 151 -2.21 -33.41 15.43
C ASP A 151 -3.64 -34.01 15.55
N GLU A 152 -4.13 -34.69 14.51
CA GLU A 152 -5.30 -35.61 14.60
C GLU A 152 -4.95 -37.08 14.38
#